data_AF-A0A5C5Q7P4-F1
#
_entry.id   AF-A0A5C5Q7P4-F1
#
_cell.length_a   1.000
_cell.length_b   1.000
_cell.length_c   1.000
_cell.angle_alpha   90.00
_cell.angle_beta   90.00
_cell.angle_gamma   90.00
#
_symmetry.space_group_name_H-M   'P 1'
#
loop_
_entity.id
_entity.type
_entity.pdbx_description
1 polymer ?
#
loop_
_entity_poly.entity_id
_entity_poly.type
_entity_poly.pdbx_seq_one_letter_code
_entity_poly.pdbx_strand_id
1 'polypeptide(L)'
;MTIERKQPKPKTCKNPACRASFVPQRLGQAVCSPKCGLAIKEVNQEKAHKSLAQVGRADIKVRKEALKSRGDHMREAQQAFNEYIRARDQA
;
A
#
# COMPACT_ATOMS: atom_id res chain seq x y z
N MET A 1 -22.15 -22.22 29.58
CA MET A 1 -22.40 -20.78 29.41
C MET A 1 -22.61 -20.49 27.93
N THR A 2 -23.80 -20.07 27.53
CA THR A 2 -24.11 -19.66 26.15
C THR A 2 -23.77 -18.18 26.01
N ILE A 3 -22.76 -17.86 25.21
CA ILE A 3 -22.40 -16.47 24.90
C ILE A 3 -23.44 -15.94 23.91
N GLU A 4 -24.18 -14.91 24.30
CA GLU A 4 -25.10 -14.20 23.39
C GLU A 4 -24.30 -13.54 22.26
N ARG A 5 -24.64 -13.89 21.01
CA ARG A 5 -23.97 -13.34 19.84
C ARG A 5 -24.55 -11.97 19.51
N LYS A 6 -23.75 -10.92 19.66
CA LYS A 6 -24.10 -9.56 19.28
C LYS A 6 -24.38 -9.48 17.78
N GLN A 7 -25.51 -8.89 17.41
CA GLN A 7 -25.88 -8.71 16.00
C GLN A 7 -24.86 -7.81 15.28
N PRO A 8 -24.47 -8.14 14.04
CA PRO A 8 -23.54 -7.32 13.27
C PRO A 8 -24.14 -5.94 13.01
N LYS A 9 -23.35 -4.90 13.28
CA LYS A 9 -23.76 -3.52 12.98
C LYS A 9 -23.92 -3.35 11.46
N PRO A 10 -24.96 -2.63 11.00
CA PRO A 10 -25.11 -2.31 9.59
C PRO A 10 -23.91 -1.50 9.09
N LYS A 11 -23.49 -1.79 7.86
CA LYS A 11 -22.41 -1.12 7.15
C LYS A 11 -22.94 -0.51 5.86
N THR A 12 -22.27 0.53 5.40
CA THR A 12 -22.56 1.15 4.11
C THR A 12 -21.85 0.39 2.99
N CYS A 13 -22.56 0.12 1.89
CA CYS A 13 -21.97 -0.54 0.72
C CYS A 13 -20.83 0.31 0.12
N LYS A 14 -19.67 -0.33 -0.12
CA LYS A 14 -18.50 0.31 -0.74
C LYS A 14 -18.70 0.66 -2.22
N ASN A 15 -19.74 0.13 -2.87
CA ASN A 15 -20.09 0.52 -4.24
C ASN A 15 -20.58 1.99 -4.26
N PRO A 16 -19.87 2.92 -4.92
CA PRO A 16 -20.22 4.34 -4.93
C PRO A 16 -21.59 4.60 -5.53
N ALA A 17 -22.06 3.75 -6.45
CA ALA A 17 -23.39 3.86 -7.05
C ALA A 17 -24.51 3.32 -6.16
N CYS A 18 -24.21 2.46 -5.17
CA CYS A 18 -25.22 1.84 -4.32
C CYS A 18 -25.33 2.54 -2.96
N ARG A 19 -24.23 2.62 -2.20
CA ARG A 19 -24.17 3.19 -0.82
C ARG A 19 -25.27 2.74 0.15
N ALA A 20 -25.99 1.65 -0.13
CA ALA A 20 -27.04 1.15 0.74
C ALA A 20 -26.48 0.68 2.09
N SER A 21 -27.25 0.88 3.15
CA SER A 21 -26.99 0.26 4.45
C SER A 21 -27.36 -1.23 4.39
N PHE A 22 -26.44 -2.11 4.77
CA PHE A 22 -26.67 -3.55 4.78
C PHE A 22 -26.09 -4.19 6.04
N VAL A 23 -26.70 -5.28 6.50
CA VAL A 23 -26.17 -6.08 7.61
C VAL A 23 -25.20 -7.13 7.05
N PRO A 24 -23.91 -7.11 7.43
CA PRO A 24 -22.93 -8.09 6.96
C PRO A 24 -23.31 -9.51 7.40
N GLN A 25 -23.39 -10.44 6.44
CA GLN A 25 -23.61 -11.86 6.72
C GLN A 25 -22.31 -12.60 7.05
N ARG A 26 -21.17 -12.06 6.60
CA ARG A 26 -19.84 -12.64 6.79
C ARG A 26 -18.85 -11.59 7.28
N LEU A 27 -17.87 -12.01 8.07
CA LEU A 27 -16.72 -11.19 8.43
C LEU A 27 -16.01 -10.70 7.16
N GLY A 28 -15.65 -9.42 7.11
CA GLY A 28 -14.98 -8.81 5.96
C GLY A 28 -15.90 -8.43 4.78
N GLN A 29 -17.21 -8.68 4.83
CA GLN A 29 -18.11 -8.26 3.75
C GLN A 29 -18.14 -6.72 3.63
N ALA A 30 -17.72 -6.21 2.47
CA ALA A 30 -17.62 -4.78 2.17
C ALA A 30 -18.75 -4.26 1.26
N VAL A 31 -19.50 -5.16 0.63
CA VAL A 31 -20.59 -4.83 -0.31
C VAL A 31 -21.87 -5.54 0.07
N CYS A 32 -23.03 -4.95 -0.23
CA CYS A 32 -24.34 -5.50 0.11
C CYS A 32 -24.68 -6.76 -0.69
N SER A 33 -24.10 -6.95 -1.89
CA SER A 33 -24.37 -8.09 -2.77
C SER A 33 -23.20 -8.38 -3.73
N PRO A 34 -23.14 -9.59 -4.33
CA PRO A 34 -22.13 -9.92 -5.35
C PRO A 34 -22.14 -8.96 -6.55
N LYS A 35 -23.33 -8.50 -6.97
CA LYS A 35 -23.49 -7.51 -8.05
C LYS A 35 -22.74 -6.22 -7.75
N CYS A 36 -22.85 -5.71 -6.51
CA CYS A 36 -22.10 -4.54 -6.07
C CYS A 36 -20.59 -4.78 -5.96
N GLY A 37 -20.17 -6.03 -5.71
CA GLY A 37 -18.76 -6.41 -5.73
C GLY A 37 -18.16 -6.38 -7.13
N LEU A 38 -18.89 -6.89 -8.13
CA LEU A 38 -18.47 -6.85 -9.53
C LEU A 38 -18.43 -5.42 -10.09
N ALA A 39 -19.38 -4.57 -9.70
CA ALA A 39 -19.43 -3.17 -10.12
C ALA A 39 -18.20 -2.34 -9.68
N ILE A 40 -17.49 -2.76 -8.62
CA ILE A 40 -16.27 -2.08 -8.13
C ILE A 40 -14.98 -2.84 -8.43
N LYS A 41 -15.03 -3.84 -9.31
CA LYS A 41 -13.89 -4.71 -9.62
C LYS A 41 -12.66 -3.89 -10.05
N GLU A 42 -12.83 -2.97 -10.99
CA GLU A 42 -11.75 -2.18 -11.57
C GLU A 42 -11.07 -1.29 -10.51
N VAL A 43 -11.86 -0.59 -9.69
CA VAL A 43 -11.34 0.24 -8.58
C VAL A 43 -10.51 -0.57 -7.59
N ASN A 44 -10.92 -1.82 -7.31
CA ASN A 44 -10.15 -2.70 -6.43
C ASN A 44 -8.89 -3.24 -7.12
N GLN A 45 -8.94 -3.53 -8.43
CA GLN A 45 -7.78 -3.97 -9.20
C GLN A 45 -6.71 -2.88 -9.25
N GLU A 46 -7.06 -1.63 -9.55
CA GLU A 46 -6.10 -0.51 -9.57
C GLU A 46 -5.37 -0.35 -8.23
N LYS A 47 -6.09 -0.46 -7.12
CA LYS A 47 -5.50 -0.39 -5.77
C LYS A 47 -4.51 -1.53 -5.53
N ALA A 48 -4.87 -2.76 -5.94
CA ALA A 48 -3.98 -3.91 -5.82
C ALA A 48 -2.72 -3.76 -6.71
N HIS A 49 -2.86 -3.26 -7.94
CA HIS A 49 -1.72 -3.00 -8.81
C HIS A 49 -0.78 -1.94 -8.25
N LYS A 50 -1.31 -0.85 -7.68
CA LYS A 50 -0.50 0.19 -7.03
C LYS A 50 0.31 -0.34 -5.85
N SER A 51 -0.29 -1.16 -4.99
CA SER A 51 0.45 -1.77 -3.87
C SER A 51 1.54 -2.71 -4.35
N LEU A 52 1.27 -3.54 -5.37
CA LEU A 52 2.28 -4.45 -5.91
C LEU A 52 3.44 -3.70 -6.57
N ALA A 53 3.15 -2.61 -7.29
CA ALA A 53 4.18 -1.77 -7.89
C ALA A 53 5.08 -1.09 -6.85
N GLN A 54 4.52 -0.68 -5.70
CA GLN A 54 5.32 -0.11 -4.60
C GLN A 54 6.25 -1.15 -3.97
N VAL A 55 5.73 -2.36 -3.70
CA VAL A 55 6.54 -3.48 -3.19
C VAL A 55 7.67 -3.80 -4.18
N GLY A 56 7.35 -3.92 -5.47
CA GLY A 56 8.35 -4.18 -6.50
C GLY A 56 9.45 -3.09 -6.55
N ARG A 57 9.11 -1.82 -6.35
CA ARG A 57 10.11 -0.73 -6.28
C ARG A 57 11.00 -0.84 -5.04
N ALA A 58 10.43 -1.18 -3.89
CA ALA A 58 11.20 -1.37 -2.66
C ALA A 58 12.19 -2.53 -2.82
N ASP A 59 11.75 -3.66 -3.36
CA ASP A 59 12.59 -4.83 -3.61
C ASP A 59 13.71 -4.52 -4.62
N ILE A 60 13.39 -3.77 -5.68
CA ILE A 60 14.38 -3.32 -6.67
C ILE A 60 15.42 -2.41 -6.00
N LYS A 61 15.01 -1.50 -5.10
CA LYS A 61 15.94 -0.61 -4.39
C LYS A 61 16.91 -1.41 -3.52
N VAL A 62 16.38 -2.34 -2.71
CA VAL A 62 17.19 -3.20 -1.84
C VAL A 62 18.17 -4.04 -2.67
N ARG A 63 17.71 -4.65 -3.77
CA ARG A 63 18.59 -5.43 -4.65
C ARG A 63 19.68 -4.59 -5.29
N LYS A 64 19.35 -3.37 -5.76
CA LYS A 64 20.33 -2.46 -6.34
C LYS A 64 21.39 -2.05 -5.31
N GLU A 65 20.99 -1.85 -4.07
CA GLU A 65 21.90 -1.53 -2.97
C GLU A 65 22.81 -2.72 -2.61
N ALA A 66 22.26 -3.93 -2.56
CA ALA A 66 23.03 -5.15 -2.33
C ALA A 66 24.00 -5.50 -3.48
N LEU A 67 23.69 -5.08 -4.71
CA LEU A 67 24.54 -5.27 -5.89
C LEU A 67 25.60 -4.18 -6.08
N LYS A 68 25.69 -3.19 -5.17
CA LYS A 68 26.72 -2.15 -5.26
C LYS A 68 28.11 -2.77 -5.14
N SER A 69 29.00 -2.39 -6.04
CA SER A 69 30.40 -2.77 -5.94
C SER A 69 31.12 -1.89 -4.92
N ARG A 70 32.30 -2.34 -4.46
CA ARG A 70 33.19 -1.51 -3.63
C ARG A 70 33.50 -0.16 -4.30
N GLY A 71 33.66 -0.13 -5.63
CA GLY A 71 33.92 1.10 -6.38
C GLY A 71 32.75 2.08 -6.34
N ASP A 72 31.51 1.58 -6.37
CA ASP A 72 30.32 2.42 -6.29
C ASP A 72 30.19 3.07 -4.91
N HIS A 73 30.43 2.30 -3.84
CA HIS A 73 30.47 2.85 -2.49
C HIS A 73 31.56 3.92 -2.30
N MET A 74 32.75 3.70 -2.87
CA MET A 74 33.83 4.70 -2.83
C MET A 74 33.44 5.99 -3.55
N ARG A 75 32.77 5.90 -4.70
CA ARG A 75 32.31 7.06 -5.46
C ARG A 75 31.24 7.85 -4.70
N GLU A 76 30.26 7.16 -4.13
CA GLU A 76 29.20 7.77 -3.31
C GLU A 76 29.78 8.46 -2.08
N ALA A 77 30.72 7.82 -1.38
CA ALA A 77 31.40 8.40 -0.22
C ALA A 77 32.18 9.67 -0.59
N GLN A 78 32.93 9.65 -1.70
CA GLN A 78 33.67 10.82 -2.17
C GLN A 78 32.72 11.97 -2.52
N GLN A 79 31.59 11.68 -3.17
CA GLN A 79 30.60 12.70 -3.52
C GLN A 79 29.98 13.35 -2.28
N ALA A 80 29.54 12.53 -1.31
CA ALA A 80 28.97 13.02 -0.06
C ALA A 80 29.99 13.85 0.75
N PHE A 81 31.25 13.41 0.79
CA PHE A 81 32.32 14.16 1.44
C PHE A 81 32.57 15.50 0.74
N ASN A 82 32.64 15.52 -0.58
CA ASN A 82 32.84 16.75 -1.34
C ASN A 82 31.67 17.74 -1.16
N GLU A 83 30.44 17.24 -1.09
CA GLU A 83 29.25 18.06 -0.85
C GLU A 83 29.27 18.68 0.56
N TYR A 84 29.64 17.89 1.57
CA TYR A 84 29.85 18.41 2.92
C TYR A 84 30.91 19.52 2.96
N ILE A 85 32.07 19.31 2.32
CA ILE A 85 33.14 20.32 2.26
C ILE A 85 32.61 21.61 1.64
N ARG A 86 31.90 21.54 0.51
CA ARG A 86 31.34 22.72 -0.15
C ARG A 86 30.33 23.45 0.74
N ALA A 87 29.46 22.72 1.42
CA ALA A 87 28.47 23.33 2.32
C ALA A 87 29.14 23.99 3.53
N ARG A 88 30.18 23.37 4.10
CA ARG A 88 30.96 23.94 5.20
C ARG A 88 31.70 25.21 4.77
N ASP A 89 32.33 25.19 3.61
CA ASP A 89 33.16 26.29 3.12
C ASP A 89 32.32 27.46 2.55
N GLN A 90 31.01 27.25 2.33
CA GLN A 90 30.05 28.30 1.96
C GLN A 90 29.38 28.99 3.16
N ALA A 91 29.49 28.43 4.37
CA ALA A 91 28.95 28.99 5.61
C ALA A 91 29.93 29.96 6.27
#